data_AF-A0A9R1VK75-F1
#
_entry.id   AF-A0A9R1VK75-F1
#
_cell.length_a   1.000
_cell.length_b   1.000
_cell.length_c   1.000
_cell.angle_alpha   90.00
_cell.angle_beta   90.00
_cell.angle_gamma   90.00
#
_symmetry.space_group_name_H-M   'P 1'
#
loop_
_entity.id
_entity.type
_entity.pdbx_description
1 polymer ?
#
loop_
_entity_poly.entity_id
_entity_poly.type
_entity_poly.pdbx_seq_one_letter_code
_entity_poly.pdbx_strand_id
1 'polypeptide(L)'
;MGFVTYIVIVYPLILLLNVCSGSFSSMAVPSSTTDAILIVVDQSGQGDYTTIQKAIDAVSSNNSELIYISIKPGTYREKIAVPADKPFITLSGTDANNTIITWNDGGDIFDSPTVSVMASDFIARYLTIQNTFGTSGKGIALRVSADRAAFYGCRIISYQDTLLDDSGRHYYNNCYIEGAVDFICGNAASIFEGCHLHSVAKSFGVITAQHRNSPLENTGLTFVGCKITGLVGGTVLGRPWGPYSRVIFAQTFMSDTVSPQGWLDWDDPSKQRTVYYGEYMCYGPGADRSKRVGWSRELSRDECAPFVNKTMIGGRSWLRSTPIHFKKQLPHPIGLGVKQNGQY
;
A
#
# COMPACT_ATOMS: atom_id res chain seq x y z
N MET A 1 -93.86 5.56 -21.05
CA MET A 1 -92.88 5.62 -19.94
C MET A 1 -91.58 5.06 -20.46
N GLY A 2 -90.55 5.92 -20.53
CA GLY A 2 -89.36 5.72 -21.35
C GLY A 2 -88.34 4.73 -20.76
N PHE A 3 -87.71 3.97 -21.65
CA PHE A 3 -86.51 3.20 -21.37
C PHE A 3 -85.30 4.13 -21.46
N VAL A 4 -84.57 4.28 -20.36
CA VAL A 4 -83.29 4.99 -20.32
C VAL A 4 -82.17 3.95 -20.24
N THR A 5 -81.39 3.86 -21.31
CA THR A 5 -80.19 3.03 -21.42
C THR A 5 -79.03 3.77 -20.75
N TYR A 6 -78.40 3.17 -19.74
CA TYR A 6 -77.17 3.70 -19.13
C TYR A 6 -75.96 3.26 -19.95
N ILE A 7 -75.29 4.23 -20.58
CA ILE A 7 -73.98 4.06 -21.22
C ILE A 7 -72.91 4.25 -20.14
N VAL A 8 -72.15 3.20 -19.85
CA VAL A 8 -70.97 3.26 -18.97
C VAL A 8 -69.80 3.79 -19.78
N ILE A 9 -69.40 5.04 -19.53
CA ILE A 9 -68.21 5.66 -20.12
C ILE A 9 -67.01 5.36 -19.21
N VAL A 10 -66.08 4.54 -19.70
CA VAL A 10 -64.81 4.24 -19.03
C VAL A 10 -63.77 5.27 -19.50
N TYR A 11 -63.31 6.15 -18.61
CA TYR A 11 -62.19 7.05 -18.89
C TYR A 11 -60.86 6.32 -18.65
N PRO A 12 -59.91 6.31 -19.60
CA PRO A 12 -58.58 5.76 -19.35
C PRO A 12 -57.79 6.74 -18.47
N LEU A 13 -57.28 6.23 -17.35
CA LEU A 13 -56.36 6.92 -16.45
C LEU A 13 -55.00 7.05 -17.15
N ILE A 14 -54.71 8.22 -17.73
CA ILE A 14 -53.39 8.52 -18.31
C ILE A 14 -52.45 8.92 -17.16
N LEU A 15 -51.54 8.00 -16.80
CA LEU A 15 -50.45 8.26 -15.86
C LEU A 15 -49.37 9.09 -16.57
N LEU A 16 -49.32 10.40 -16.30
CA LEU A 16 -48.25 11.28 -16.76
C LEU A 16 -46.95 10.95 -16.01
N LEU A 17 -46.08 10.16 -16.64
CA LEU A 17 -44.68 10.01 -16.23
C LEU A 17 -43.95 11.33 -16.51
N ASN A 18 -43.75 12.13 -15.45
CA ASN A 18 -42.77 13.22 -15.47
C ASN A 18 -41.37 12.60 -15.57
N VAL A 19 -40.88 12.42 -16.79
CA VAL A 19 -39.46 12.17 -17.04
C VAL A 19 -38.75 13.50 -16.82
N CYS A 20 -38.27 13.72 -15.60
CA CYS A 20 -37.26 14.75 -15.36
C CYS A 20 -36.05 14.39 -16.20
N SER A 21 -35.87 15.09 -17.31
CA SER A 21 -34.63 15.15 -18.09
C SER A 21 -33.55 15.78 -17.20
N GLY A 22 -33.01 14.99 -16.28
CA GLY A 22 -31.82 15.35 -15.54
C GLY A 22 -30.69 15.43 -16.55
N SER A 23 -30.30 16.66 -16.90
CA SER A 23 -29.04 16.91 -17.58
C SER A 23 -27.94 16.36 -16.71
N PHE A 24 -27.45 15.16 -17.03
CA PHE A 24 -26.19 14.66 -16.50
C PHE A 24 -25.10 15.53 -17.10
N SER A 25 -24.83 16.67 -16.45
CA SER A 25 -23.54 17.33 -16.61
C SER A 25 -22.50 16.31 -16.20
N SER A 26 -21.83 15.69 -17.17
CA SER A 26 -20.59 14.99 -16.90
C SER A 26 -19.66 16.04 -16.32
N MET A 27 -19.49 16.05 -15.00
CA MET A 27 -18.41 16.80 -14.40
C MET A 27 -17.15 16.14 -14.93
N ALA A 28 -16.53 16.77 -15.92
CA ALA A 28 -15.19 16.45 -16.33
C ALA A 28 -14.35 16.42 -15.07
N VAL A 29 -13.75 15.27 -14.77
CA VAL A 29 -12.72 15.18 -13.74
C VAL A 29 -11.68 16.22 -14.14
N PRO A 30 -11.37 17.22 -13.29
CA PRO A 30 -10.27 18.12 -13.58
C PRO A 30 -9.03 17.24 -13.72
N SER A 31 -8.49 17.14 -14.94
CA SER A 31 -7.11 16.71 -15.12
C SER A 31 -6.28 17.80 -14.47
N SER A 32 -6.00 17.67 -13.18
CA SER A 32 -4.96 18.51 -12.58
C SER A 32 -3.66 18.04 -13.20
N THR A 33 -3.26 18.66 -14.30
CA THR A 33 -1.89 18.59 -14.81
C THR A 33 -1.02 19.25 -13.77
N THR A 34 -0.63 18.48 -12.74
CA THR A 34 0.22 18.96 -11.66
C THR A 34 1.66 18.84 -12.14
N ASP A 35 2.25 19.95 -12.57
CA ASP A 35 3.66 20.00 -12.97
C ASP A 35 4.55 19.51 -11.82
N ALA A 36 5.32 18.45 -12.05
CA ALA A 36 6.27 17.95 -11.06
C ALA A 36 7.68 18.49 -11.32
N ILE A 37 8.42 18.73 -10.25
CA ILE A 37 9.86 19.01 -10.32
C ILE A 37 10.57 17.68 -10.56
N LEU A 38 11.24 17.55 -11.70
CA LEU A 38 12.04 16.37 -12.03
C LEU A 38 13.44 16.51 -11.45
N ILE A 39 13.87 15.45 -10.75
CA ILE A 39 15.25 15.23 -10.29
C ILE A 39 15.69 13.87 -10.84
N VAL A 40 16.85 13.80 -11.49
CA VAL A 40 17.40 12.56 -12.04
C VAL A 40 18.53 12.06 -11.16
N VAL A 41 18.43 10.80 -10.72
CA VAL A 41 19.52 10.09 -10.03
C VAL A 41 20.15 9.11 -11.01
N ASP A 42 21.47 9.23 -11.20
CA ASP A 42 22.26 8.35 -12.08
C ASP A 42 23.66 8.11 -11.48
N GLN A 43 23.96 6.86 -11.12
CA GLN A 43 25.27 6.48 -10.56
C GLN A 43 26.44 6.76 -11.52
N SER A 44 26.20 6.90 -12.83
CA SER A 44 27.24 7.23 -13.80
C SER A 44 27.61 8.72 -13.82
N GLY A 45 26.91 9.57 -13.07
CA GLY A 45 27.14 11.02 -13.02
C GLY A 45 26.42 11.82 -14.10
N GLN A 46 25.55 11.20 -14.90
CA GLN A 46 24.81 11.86 -15.99
C GLN A 46 23.45 12.42 -15.55
N GLY A 47 23.11 12.30 -14.25
CA GLY A 47 21.92 12.88 -13.61
C GLY A 47 22.25 14.10 -12.75
N ASP A 48 21.25 14.62 -12.05
CA ASP A 48 21.40 15.73 -11.10
C ASP A 48 22.14 15.26 -9.83
N TYR A 49 21.95 14.00 -9.43
CA TYR A 49 22.63 13.38 -8.29
C TYR A 49 23.10 11.96 -8.63
N THR A 50 24.14 11.49 -7.93
CA THR A 50 24.66 10.12 -8.07
C THR A 50 24.09 9.13 -7.07
N THR A 51 23.40 9.61 -6.02
CA THR A 51 22.82 8.79 -4.96
C THR A 51 21.38 9.24 -4.67
N ILE A 52 20.56 8.31 -4.20
CA ILE A 52 19.13 8.56 -3.95
C ILE A 52 18.98 9.47 -2.72
N GLN A 53 19.74 9.22 -1.65
CA GLN A 53 19.62 10.03 -0.43
C GLN A 53 19.96 11.51 -0.70
N LYS A 54 20.98 11.80 -1.51
CA LYS A 54 21.33 13.18 -1.86
C LYS A 54 20.21 13.92 -2.61
N ALA A 55 19.49 13.23 -3.49
CA ALA A 55 18.35 13.80 -4.18
C ALA A 55 17.18 14.11 -3.23
N ILE A 56 16.94 13.24 -2.24
CA ILE A 56 15.95 13.50 -1.17
C ILE A 56 16.41 14.67 -0.28
N ASP A 57 17.70 14.72 0.05
CA ASP A 57 18.29 15.75 0.90
C ASP A 57 18.15 17.15 0.27
N ALA A 58 18.22 17.23 -1.05
CA ALA A 58 18.06 18.47 -1.82
C ALA A 58 16.62 19.00 -1.92
N VAL A 59 15.62 18.20 -1.57
CA VAL A 59 14.24 18.68 -1.44
C VAL A 59 14.14 19.55 -0.20
N SER A 60 13.58 20.75 -0.34
CA SER A 60 13.41 21.69 0.76
C SER A 60 12.52 21.13 1.87
N SER A 61 12.83 21.44 3.12
CA SER A 61 11.93 21.17 4.25
C SER A 61 10.58 21.86 4.09
N ASN A 62 9.52 21.25 4.63
CA ASN A 62 8.12 21.64 4.48
C ASN A 62 7.67 21.77 3.02
N ASN A 63 8.17 20.87 2.14
CA ASN A 63 7.87 20.88 0.72
C ASN A 63 6.35 20.85 0.45
N SER A 64 5.89 21.61 -0.55
CA SER A 64 4.51 21.56 -1.06
C SER A 64 4.41 21.26 -2.55
N GLU A 65 5.56 21.10 -3.23
CA GLU A 65 5.63 20.83 -4.66
C GLU A 65 5.68 19.32 -4.93
N LEU A 66 5.16 18.87 -6.08
CA LEU A 66 5.36 17.49 -6.47
C LEU A 66 6.82 17.28 -6.89
N ILE A 67 7.57 16.48 -6.14
CA ILE A 67 8.94 16.11 -6.51
C ILE A 67 8.92 14.73 -7.14
N TYR A 68 9.48 14.60 -8.34
CA TYR A 68 9.62 13.33 -9.05
C TYR A 68 11.10 13.01 -9.21
N ILE A 69 11.58 12.07 -8.39
CA ILE A 69 12.96 11.58 -8.44
C ILE A 69 12.99 10.34 -9.36
N SER A 70 13.46 10.54 -10.59
CA SER A 70 13.68 9.49 -11.58
C SER A 70 15.04 8.83 -11.35
N ILE A 71 15.02 7.56 -10.97
CA ILE A 71 16.21 6.78 -10.60
C ILE A 71 16.57 5.87 -11.78
N LYS A 72 17.76 6.05 -12.35
CA LYS A 72 18.26 5.21 -13.45
C LYS A 72 18.56 3.78 -12.98
N PRO A 73 18.56 2.78 -13.90
CA PRO A 73 18.95 1.41 -13.59
C PRO A 73 20.29 1.35 -12.84
N GLY A 74 20.36 0.49 -11.83
CA GLY A 74 21.52 0.33 -10.98
C GLY A 74 21.18 -0.36 -9.65
N THR A 75 22.23 -0.77 -8.94
CA THR A 75 22.12 -1.25 -7.56
C THR A 75 22.65 -0.17 -6.63
N TYR A 76 21.73 0.46 -5.91
CA TYR A 76 21.95 1.53 -4.95
C TYR A 76 22.09 0.91 -3.56
N ARG A 77 23.33 0.73 -3.11
CA ARG A 77 23.61 0.26 -1.76
C ARG A 77 23.58 1.44 -0.77
N GLU A 78 22.39 1.85 -0.40
CA GLU A 78 22.10 3.01 0.47
C GLU A 78 21.07 2.63 1.54
N LYS A 79 21.18 3.23 2.73
CA LYS A 79 20.03 3.36 3.64
C LYS A 79 19.32 4.67 3.33
N ILE A 80 18.03 4.58 3.04
CA ILE A 80 17.22 5.73 2.65
C ILE A 80 16.28 6.11 3.78
N ALA A 81 16.27 7.39 4.12
CA ALA A 81 15.22 8.00 4.92
C ALA A 81 14.52 9.07 4.07
N VAL A 82 13.18 9.05 4.05
CA VAL A 82 12.35 10.11 3.49
C VAL A 82 11.72 10.86 4.67
N PRO A 83 12.33 11.98 5.12
CA PRO A 83 11.93 12.69 6.34
C PRO A 83 10.49 13.22 6.28
N ALA A 84 9.83 13.27 7.44
CA ALA A 84 8.43 13.68 7.55
C ALA A 84 8.13 15.09 7.01
N ASP A 85 9.10 16.00 7.05
CA ASP A 85 9.02 17.37 6.55
C ASP A 85 9.19 17.47 5.03
N LYS A 86 9.31 16.36 4.29
CA LYS A 86 9.49 16.36 2.84
C LYS A 86 8.37 15.60 2.11
N PRO A 87 7.10 16.01 2.23
CA PRO A 87 5.98 15.33 1.59
C PRO A 87 6.03 15.46 0.06
N PHE A 88 5.14 14.74 -0.62
CA PHE A 88 4.95 14.75 -2.07
C PHE A 88 6.11 14.21 -2.94
N ILE A 89 7.13 13.60 -2.34
CA ILE A 89 8.21 12.92 -3.06
C ILE A 89 7.70 11.65 -3.75
N THR A 90 8.06 11.49 -5.03
CA THR A 90 7.95 10.24 -5.78
C THR A 90 9.36 9.70 -6.06
N LEU A 91 9.64 8.46 -5.68
CA LEU A 91 10.79 7.70 -6.16
C LEU A 91 10.33 6.77 -7.29
N SER A 92 10.86 6.93 -8.49
CA SER A 92 10.51 6.06 -9.62
C SER A 92 11.75 5.47 -10.26
N GLY A 93 11.85 4.15 -10.27
CA GLY A 93 12.74 3.43 -11.17
C GLY A 93 12.17 3.38 -12.59
N THR A 94 12.90 2.74 -13.49
CA THR A 94 12.41 2.43 -14.85
C THR A 94 11.76 1.05 -14.94
N ASP A 95 12.28 0.09 -14.18
CA ASP A 95 11.79 -1.28 -14.07
C ASP A 95 12.21 -1.82 -12.69
N ALA A 96 11.31 -2.53 -12.00
CA ALA A 96 11.62 -3.07 -10.69
C ALA A 96 12.78 -4.08 -10.72
N ASN A 97 13.05 -4.73 -11.85
CA ASN A 97 14.12 -5.71 -11.99
C ASN A 97 15.52 -5.07 -12.14
N ASN A 98 15.61 -3.78 -12.48
CA ASN A 98 16.90 -3.13 -12.79
C ASN A 98 17.21 -1.89 -11.95
N THR A 99 16.25 -1.36 -11.18
CA THR A 99 16.50 -0.32 -10.18
C THR A 99 16.32 -0.91 -8.78
N ILE A 100 17.42 -1.17 -8.08
CA ILE A 100 17.44 -1.89 -6.80
C ILE A 100 18.03 -1.01 -5.71
N ILE A 101 17.30 -0.79 -4.62
CA ILE A 101 17.79 -0.20 -3.38
C ILE A 101 18.05 -1.35 -2.39
N THR A 102 19.27 -1.47 -1.90
CA THR A 102 19.68 -2.61 -1.07
C THR A 102 20.46 -2.21 0.17
N TRP A 103 20.14 -2.86 1.29
CA TRP A 103 20.96 -2.88 2.49
C TRP A 103 20.89 -4.27 3.14
N ASN A 104 21.51 -4.46 4.31
CA ASN A 104 21.62 -5.77 4.95
C ASN A 104 21.69 -5.72 6.49
N ASP A 105 21.19 -4.65 7.10
CA ASP A 105 21.08 -4.60 8.56
C ASP A 105 19.96 -5.52 9.03
N GLY A 106 20.15 -6.13 10.21
CA GLY A 106 19.10 -6.85 10.91
C GLY A 106 19.06 -6.46 12.38
N GLY A 107 18.09 -7.01 13.11
CA GLY A 107 17.92 -6.74 14.53
C GLY A 107 16.79 -5.76 14.82
N ASP A 108 17.12 -4.58 15.36
CA ASP A 108 16.10 -3.61 15.79
C ASP A 108 15.19 -3.18 14.62
N ILE A 109 13.90 -3.09 14.91
CA ILE A 109 12.85 -2.91 13.91
C ILE A 109 12.85 -1.51 13.28
N PHE A 110 13.42 -0.53 13.98
CA PHE A 110 13.53 0.84 13.52
C PHE A 110 14.89 1.16 12.91
N ASP A 111 15.93 0.42 13.29
CA ASP A 111 17.28 0.58 12.73
C ASP A 111 17.52 -0.27 11.48
N SER A 112 16.98 -1.49 11.39
CA SER A 112 17.24 -2.38 10.25
C SER A 112 16.58 -2.05 8.89
N PRO A 113 15.58 -1.14 8.75
CA PRO A 113 15.01 -0.82 7.45
C PRO A 113 16.05 -0.36 6.41
N THR A 114 15.97 -0.91 5.19
CA THR A 114 16.72 -0.39 4.02
C THR A 114 16.17 0.98 3.58
N VAL A 115 14.84 1.11 3.56
CA VAL A 115 14.14 2.37 3.28
C VAL A 115 13.14 2.65 4.40
N SER A 116 13.19 3.85 4.97
CA SER A 116 12.20 4.37 5.92
C SER A 116 11.48 5.57 5.32
N VAL A 117 10.17 5.45 5.13
CA VAL A 117 9.30 6.53 4.62
C VAL A 117 8.50 7.11 5.77
N MET A 118 8.73 8.39 6.08
CA MET A 118 8.00 9.15 7.10
C MET A 118 7.23 10.33 6.48
N ALA A 119 7.53 10.68 5.24
CA ALA A 119 6.90 11.75 4.47
C ALA A 119 5.50 11.39 3.97
N SER A 120 4.52 12.28 4.19
CA SER A 120 3.18 12.10 3.64
C SER A 120 3.12 12.29 2.12
N ASP A 121 2.09 11.74 1.47
CA ASP A 121 1.88 11.84 0.01
C ASP A 121 3.04 11.24 -0.82
N PHE A 122 3.79 10.33 -0.20
CA PHE A 122 4.91 9.63 -0.82
C PHE A 122 4.45 8.62 -1.87
N ILE A 123 5.22 8.49 -2.95
CA ILE A 123 5.01 7.43 -3.95
C ILE A 123 6.32 6.72 -4.25
N ALA A 124 6.31 5.39 -4.32
CA ALA A 124 7.37 4.61 -4.95
C ALA A 124 6.85 3.79 -6.13
N ARG A 125 7.66 3.66 -7.19
CA ARG A 125 7.25 2.99 -8.43
C ARG A 125 8.39 2.24 -9.09
N TYR A 126 8.06 1.06 -9.63
CA TYR A 126 8.91 0.31 -10.56
C TYR A 126 10.37 0.19 -10.11
N LEU A 127 10.56 -0.12 -8.82
CA LEU A 127 11.87 -0.32 -8.20
C LEU A 127 11.79 -1.48 -7.20
N THR A 128 12.94 -2.08 -6.92
CA THR A 128 13.10 -3.07 -5.85
C THR A 128 13.65 -2.38 -4.60
N ILE A 129 13.05 -2.69 -3.45
CA ILE A 129 13.60 -2.39 -2.13
C ILE A 129 13.87 -3.74 -1.47
N GLN A 130 15.13 -4.00 -1.11
CA GLN A 130 15.50 -5.28 -0.52
C GLN A 130 16.41 -5.14 0.68
N ASN A 131 16.22 -6.04 1.65
CA ASN A 131 17.13 -6.26 2.76
C ASN A 131 17.71 -7.67 2.67
N THR A 132 19.03 -7.78 2.52
CA THR A 132 19.76 -9.03 2.35
C THR A 132 20.42 -9.53 3.64
N PHE A 133 19.90 -9.16 4.82
CA PHE A 133 20.39 -9.63 6.12
C PHE A 133 20.40 -11.17 6.23
N GLY A 134 19.43 -11.82 5.59
CA GLY A 134 19.30 -13.28 5.55
C GLY A 134 18.24 -13.81 6.51
N THR A 135 18.38 -15.07 6.91
CA THR A 135 17.30 -15.82 7.60
C THR A 135 17.44 -15.86 9.12
N SER A 136 18.44 -15.19 9.69
CA SER A 136 18.82 -15.30 11.11
C SER A 136 18.02 -14.39 12.03
N GLY A 137 17.07 -13.63 11.51
CA GLY A 137 16.22 -12.71 12.28
C GLY A 137 15.61 -11.64 11.38
N LYS A 138 15.10 -10.59 12.03
CA LYS A 138 14.43 -9.45 11.40
C LYS A 138 15.38 -8.70 10.47
N GLY A 139 14.93 -8.43 9.25
CA GLY A 139 15.62 -7.62 8.26
C GLY A 139 14.57 -6.85 7.46
N ILE A 140 14.29 -5.60 7.84
CA ILE A 140 13.22 -4.84 7.21
C ILE A 140 13.73 -4.27 5.87
N ALA A 141 13.02 -4.55 4.78
CA ALA A 141 13.29 -3.91 3.49
C ALA A 141 12.69 -2.50 3.48
N LEU A 142 11.41 -2.39 3.83
CA LEU A 142 10.68 -1.15 3.80
C LEU A 142 9.93 -0.94 5.11
N ARG A 143 10.14 0.22 5.73
CA ARG A 143 9.29 0.77 6.79
C ARG A 143 8.49 1.94 6.24
N VAL A 144 7.17 1.94 6.48
CA VAL A 144 6.28 3.05 6.10
C VAL A 144 5.52 3.54 7.33
N SER A 145 5.86 4.74 7.79
CA SER A 145 5.22 5.42 8.92
C SER A 145 4.81 6.82 8.47
N ALA A 146 3.90 6.88 7.50
CA ALA A 146 3.55 8.07 6.75
C ALA A 146 2.08 8.08 6.36
N ASP A 147 1.42 9.23 6.36
CA ASP A 147 0.06 9.27 5.85
C ASP A 147 0.04 9.38 4.31
N ARG A 148 -0.85 8.66 3.63
CA ARG A 148 -1.05 8.74 2.17
C ARG A 148 0.18 8.31 1.35
N ALA A 149 0.73 7.13 1.66
CA ALA A 149 1.84 6.55 0.88
C ALA A 149 1.33 5.51 -0.13
N ALA A 150 1.83 5.55 -1.38
CA ALA A 150 1.45 4.60 -2.42
C ALA A 150 2.65 3.93 -3.11
N PHE A 151 2.48 2.66 -3.47
CA PHE A 151 3.51 1.82 -4.08
C PHE A 151 2.94 1.15 -5.32
N TYR A 152 3.59 1.31 -6.47
CA TYR A 152 3.10 0.80 -7.76
C TYR A 152 4.15 -0.05 -8.46
N GLY A 153 3.87 -1.34 -8.65
CA GLY A 153 4.79 -2.23 -9.37
C GLY A 153 6.15 -2.37 -8.67
N CYS A 154 6.20 -2.17 -7.36
CA CYS A 154 7.42 -2.33 -6.57
C CYS A 154 7.67 -3.79 -6.20
N ARG A 155 8.93 -4.14 -5.98
CA ARG A 155 9.31 -5.41 -5.35
C ARG A 155 9.86 -5.10 -3.96
N ILE A 156 9.33 -5.75 -2.92
CA ILE A 156 9.75 -5.55 -1.53
C ILE A 156 10.19 -6.91 -0.99
N ILE A 157 11.50 -7.07 -0.74
CA ILE A 157 12.12 -8.38 -0.59
C ILE A 157 12.97 -8.45 0.68
N SER A 158 12.65 -9.38 1.57
CA SER A 158 13.54 -9.83 2.63
C SER A 158 13.08 -11.19 3.16
N TYR A 159 13.31 -11.49 4.43
CA TYR A 159 12.94 -12.75 5.07
C TYR A 159 11.97 -12.54 6.24
N GLN A 160 12.42 -12.06 7.39
CA GLN A 160 11.56 -11.77 8.52
C GLN A 160 11.29 -10.26 8.59
N ASP A 161 10.03 -9.89 8.81
CA ASP A 161 9.55 -8.50 8.92
C ASP A 161 9.79 -7.68 7.62
N THR A 162 9.77 -8.30 6.42
CA THR A 162 10.11 -7.65 5.14
C THR A 162 9.51 -6.24 4.96
N LEU A 163 8.21 -6.11 5.19
CA LEU A 163 7.48 -4.85 5.13
C LEU A 163 6.92 -4.52 6.51
N LEU A 164 7.49 -3.49 7.13
CA LEU A 164 6.93 -2.84 8.31
C LEU A 164 5.98 -1.72 7.86
N ASP A 165 4.73 -2.08 7.66
CA ASP A 165 3.60 -1.21 7.35
C ASP A 165 3.09 -0.53 8.64
N ASP A 166 3.96 0.31 9.21
CA ASP A 166 3.94 0.82 10.59
C ASP A 166 2.65 1.58 10.92
N SER A 167 2.45 2.75 10.30
CA SER A 167 1.33 3.64 10.59
C SER A 167 0.99 4.55 9.41
N GLY A 168 -0.28 4.94 9.30
CA GLY A 168 -0.79 5.79 8.22
C GLY A 168 -1.77 5.08 7.30
N ARG A 169 -2.10 5.72 6.17
CA ARG A 169 -2.99 5.19 5.13
C ARG A 169 -2.17 4.85 3.89
N HIS A 170 -2.13 3.59 3.51
CA HIS A 170 -1.26 3.13 2.44
C HIS A 170 -2.00 2.38 1.33
N TYR A 171 -1.39 2.40 0.16
CA TYR A 171 -1.91 1.71 -1.01
C TYR A 171 -0.78 1.01 -1.79
N TYR A 172 -0.85 -0.30 -1.91
CA TYR A 172 0.10 -1.11 -2.66
C TYR A 172 -0.64 -1.70 -3.87
N ASN A 173 -0.15 -1.44 -5.07
CA ASN A 173 -0.79 -1.89 -6.29
C ASN A 173 0.18 -2.63 -7.20
N ASN A 174 -0.21 -3.85 -7.58
CA ASN A 174 0.58 -4.71 -8.46
C ASN A 174 2.03 -4.90 -7.97
N CYS A 175 2.23 -4.93 -6.65
CA CYS A 175 3.54 -5.12 -6.03
C CYS A 175 3.85 -6.61 -5.83
N TYR A 176 5.13 -6.95 -5.84
CA TYR A 176 5.63 -8.24 -5.39
C TYR A 176 6.21 -8.09 -3.98
N ILE A 177 5.77 -8.91 -3.03
CA ILE A 177 6.23 -8.88 -1.65
C ILE A 177 6.67 -10.28 -1.25
N GLU A 178 7.90 -10.42 -0.79
CA GLU A 178 8.54 -11.70 -0.48
C GLU A 178 9.07 -11.75 0.96
N GLY A 179 8.80 -12.86 1.64
CA GLY A 179 9.37 -13.13 2.95
C GLY A 179 8.96 -14.47 3.53
N ALA A 180 9.24 -14.69 4.80
CA ALA A 180 9.01 -15.94 5.51
C ALA A 180 8.18 -15.74 6.77
N VAL A 181 8.65 -14.96 7.74
CA VAL A 181 7.99 -14.78 9.05
C VAL A 181 7.54 -13.34 9.18
N ASP A 182 6.27 -13.14 9.50
CA ASP A 182 5.62 -11.85 9.75
C ASP A 182 5.94 -10.81 8.66
N PHE A 183 6.07 -11.26 7.40
CA PHE A 183 6.74 -10.46 6.38
C PHE A 183 5.94 -9.22 5.93
N ILE A 184 4.67 -9.11 6.35
CA ILE A 184 3.90 -7.85 6.34
C ILE A 184 3.37 -7.62 7.76
N CYS A 185 3.92 -6.64 8.47
CA CYS A 185 3.57 -6.36 9.86
C CYS A 185 3.33 -4.87 10.11
N GLY A 186 2.71 -4.52 11.23
CA GLY A 186 2.44 -3.13 11.62
C GLY A 186 0.95 -2.80 11.82
N ASN A 187 0.63 -1.52 11.98
CA ASN A 187 -0.71 -1.03 12.32
C ASN A 187 -1.26 0.00 11.32
N ALA A 188 -0.78 0.03 10.07
CA ALA A 188 -1.34 0.90 9.05
C ALA A 188 -2.78 0.51 8.66
N ALA A 189 -3.49 1.45 8.01
CA ALA A 189 -4.70 1.21 7.25
C ALA A 189 -4.32 1.04 5.78
N SER A 190 -4.29 -0.19 5.29
CA SER A 190 -3.66 -0.49 4.00
C SER A 190 -4.49 -1.37 3.10
N ILE A 191 -4.47 -1.05 1.80
CA ILE A 191 -5.01 -1.90 0.75
C ILE A 191 -3.85 -2.37 -0.15
N PHE A 192 -3.76 -3.68 -0.32
CA PHE A 192 -2.91 -4.36 -1.29
C PHE A 192 -3.81 -4.85 -2.42
N GLU A 193 -3.72 -4.24 -3.60
CA GLU A 193 -4.57 -4.56 -4.76
C GLU A 193 -3.74 -5.21 -5.87
N GLY A 194 -4.11 -6.44 -6.25
CA GLY A 194 -3.43 -7.18 -7.31
C GLY A 194 -1.97 -7.55 -6.99
N CYS A 195 -1.58 -7.55 -5.72
CA CYS A 195 -0.21 -7.87 -5.32
C CYS A 195 0.06 -9.38 -5.35
N HIS A 196 1.33 -9.74 -5.54
CA HIS A 196 1.82 -11.11 -5.41
C HIS A 196 2.61 -11.23 -4.11
N LEU A 197 2.09 -12.03 -3.18
CA LEU A 197 2.71 -12.39 -1.91
C LEU A 197 3.39 -13.75 -2.06
N HIS A 198 4.71 -13.80 -1.92
CA HIS A 198 5.50 -15.02 -2.11
C HIS A 198 6.21 -15.42 -0.82
N SER A 199 5.85 -16.58 -0.27
CA SER A 199 6.52 -17.12 0.91
C SER A 199 7.76 -17.92 0.52
N VAL A 200 8.92 -17.49 1.03
CA VAL A 200 10.21 -18.19 0.89
C VAL A 200 10.58 -18.99 2.15
N ALA A 201 9.62 -19.20 3.05
CA ALA A 201 9.80 -20.07 4.21
C ALA A 201 10.20 -21.48 3.76
N LYS A 202 11.10 -22.12 4.52
CA LYS A 202 11.55 -23.50 4.25
C LYS A 202 10.71 -24.57 4.94
N SER A 203 9.90 -24.19 5.93
CA SER A 203 9.08 -25.11 6.72
C SER A 203 7.79 -24.46 7.20
N PHE A 204 7.90 -23.27 7.80
CA PHE A 204 6.78 -22.55 8.36
C PHE A 204 6.90 -21.06 8.03
N GLY A 205 5.80 -20.50 7.50
CA GLY A 205 5.73 -19.09 7.11
C GLY A 205 4.53 -18.39 7.72
N VAL A 206 4.61 -17.08 7.86
CA VAL A 206 3.52 -16.21 8.30
C VAL A 206 3.50 -14.98 7.39
N ILE A 207 2.38 -14.77 6.70
CA ILE A 207 2.23 -13.61 5.81
C ILE A 207 2.06 -12.33 6.62
N THR A 208 1.06 -12.27 7.50
CA THR A 208 0.74 -11.03 8.22
C THR A 208 0.91 -11.11 9.74
N ALA A 209 1.42 -10.04 10.34
CA ALA A 209 1.39 -9.80 11.78
C ALA A 209 0.86 -8.38 12.07
N GLN A 210 -0.47 -8.22 12.06
CA GLN A 210 -1.11 -6.91 12.20
C GLN A 210 -1.25 -6.51 13.69
N HIS A 211 -1.01 -5.24 13.99
CA HIS A 211 -0.81 -4.70 15.34
C HIS A 211 -1.88 -3.70 15.82
N ARG A 212 -3.14 -3.90 15.43
CA ARG A 212 -4.26 -3.09 15.91
C ARG A 212 -4.51 -3.35 17.39
N ASN A 213 -4.51 -2.28 18.19
CA ASN A 213 -4.54 -2.36 19.66
C ASN A 213 -5.91 -2.06 20.27
N SER A 214 -6.81 -1.45 19.51
CA SER A 214 -8.12 -1.02 20.01
C SER A 214 -9.20 -1.15 18.93
N PRO A 215 -10.46 -1.45 19.29
CA PRO A 215 -11.56 -1.48 18.34
C PRO A 215 -11.88 -0.09 17.78
N LEU A 216 -11.38 0.98 18.41
CA LEU A 216 -11.54 2.37 17.96
C LEU A 216 -10.58 2.75 16.83
N GLU A 217 -9.47 2.03 16.67
CA GLU A 217 -8.52 2.28 15.57
C GLU A 217 -9.15 1.86 14.25
N ASN A 218 -9.11 2.71 13.22
CA ASN A 218 -9.57 2.34 11.88
C ASN A 218 -8.42 1.83 10.99
N THR A 219 -7.65 0.86 11.50
CA THR A 219 -6.46 0.28 10.86
C THR A 219 -6.68 -1.19 10.49
N GLY A 220 -5.82 -1.76 9.66
CA GLY A 220 -5.96 -3.12 9.17
C GLY A 220 -5.32 -3.32 7.81
N LEU A 221 -5.01 -4.58 7.49
CA LEU A 221 -4.43 -4.97 6.20
C LEU A 221 -5.49 -5.67 5.36
N THR A 222 -5.80 -5.10 4.20
CA THR A 222 -6.78 -5.69 3.26
C THR A 222 -6.10 -6.05 1.94
N PHE A 223 -6.25 -7.29 1.51
CA PHE A 223 -5.68 -7.82 0.28
C PHE A 223 -6.81 -8.13 -0.71
N VAL A 224 -6.80 -7.50 -1.88
CA VAL A 224 -7.87 -7.56 -2.88
C VAL A 224 -7.32 -8.03 -4.21
N GLY A 225 -7.83 -9.15 -4.72
CA GLY A 225 -7.39 -9.69 -6.02
C GLY A 225 -5.92 -10.12 -6.03
N CYS A 226 -5.35 -10.41 -4.87
CA CYS A 226 -3.94 -10.78 -4.73
C CYS A 226 -3.68 -12.24 -5.12
N LYS A 227 -2.40 -12.61 -5.17
CA LYS A 227 -1.93 -13.98 -5.35
C LYS A 227 -0.99 -14.38 -4.22
N ILE A 228 -1.28 -15.48 -3.55
CA ILE A 228 -0.42 -16.10 -2.53
C ILE A 228 0.21 -17.37 -3.11
N THR A 229 1.53 -17.47 -2.98
CA THR A 229 2.34 -18.63 -3.39
C THR A 229 3.47 -18.84 -2.39
N GLY A 230 4.13 -19.99 -2.44
CA GLY A 230 5.34 -20.21 -1.65
C GLY A 230 6.13 -21.40 -2.14
N LEU A 231 7.31 -21.60 -1.55
CA LEU A 231 8.22 -22.70 -1.89
C LEU A 231 7.76 -24.05 -1.35
N VAL A 232 7.11 -24.05 -0.18
CA VAL A 232 6.63 -25.26 0.52
C VAL A 232 5.26 -25.01 1.16
N GLY A 233 4.61 -26.08 1.62
CA GLY A 233 3.41 -26.01 2.48
C GLY A 233 3.74 -25.55 3.90
N GLY A 234 2.74 -25.01 4.60
CA GLY A 234 2.86 -24.64 6.03
C GLY A 234 2.81 -23.15 6.32
N THR A 235 2.55 -22.31 5.31
CA THR A 235 2.40 -20.87 5.48
C THR A 235 1.02 -20.51 6.01
N VAL A 236 0.93 -19.75 7.10
CA VAL A 236 -0.34 -19.19 7.58
C VAL A 236 -0.54 -17.79 7.03
N LEU A 237 -1.81 -17.44 6.80
CA LEU A 237 -2.27 -16.12 6.36
C LEU A 237 -1.90 -15.03 7.36
N GLY A 238 -1.89 -15.34 8.66
CA GLY A 238 -1.43 -14.39 9.66
C GLY A 238 -1.58 -14.84 11.11
N ARG A 239 -1.06 -13.99 12.01
CA ARG A 239 -1.19 -14.11 13.47
C ARG A 239 -1.25 -12.73 14.14
N PRO A 240 -1.98 -12.58 15.26
CA PRO A 240 -2.31 -11.28 15.81
C PRO A 240 -1.19 -10.74 16.69
N TRP A 241 -0.37 -9.83 16.16
CA TRP A 241 0.59 -9.09 16.98
C TRP A 241 -0.18 -8.22 17.99
N GLY A 242 -1.21 -7.50 17.53
CA GLY A 242 -2.10 -6.70 18.38
C GLY A 242 -3.40 -7.44 18.76
N PRO A 243 -4.00 -7.12 19.92
CA PRO A 243 -5.20 -7.82 20.41
C PRO A 243 -6.46 -7.63 19.54
N TYR A 244 -6.53 -6.56 18.75
CA TYR A 244 -7.65 -6.29 17.83
C TYR A 244 -7.24 -6.44 16.36
N SER A 245 -6.22 -7.26 16.10
CA SER A 245 -5.65 -7.48 14.78
C SER A 245 -6.72 -7.70 13.70
N ARG A 246 -6.59 -6.99 12.58
CA ARG A 246 -7.58 -6.99 11.49
C ARG A 246 -6.91 -7.23 10.15
N VAL A 247 -7.25 -8.36 9.54
CA VAL A 247 -6.69 -8.81 8.25
C VAL A 247 -7.81 -9.40 7.39
N ILE A 248 -7.92 -8.94 6.15
CA ILE A 248 -8.94 -9.41 5.21
C ILE A 248 -8.25 -9.83 3.91
N PHE A 249 -8.52 -11.06 3.46
CA PHE A 249 -8.21 -11.52 2.10
C PHE A 249 -9.50 -11.62 1.29
N ALA A 250 -9.58 -10.90 0.18
CA ALA A 250 -10.73 -10.87 -0.71
C ALA A 250 -10.32 -11.20 -2.14
N GLN A 251 -11.05 -12.10 -2.78
CA GLN A 251 -10.85 -12.50 -4.18
C GLN A 251 -9.39 -12.90 -4.48
N THR A 252 -8.71 -13.46 -3.48
CA THR A 252 -7.28 -13.74 -3.52
C THR A 252 -7.06 -15.20 -3.87
N PHE A 253 -6.17 -15.45 -4.84
CA PHE A 253 -5.70 -16.81 -5.14
C PHE A 253 -4.76 -17.30 -4.04
N MET A 254 -4.97 -18.52 -3.56
CA MET A 254 -4.12 -19.19 -2.56
C MET A 254 -3.61 -20.52 -3.14
N SER A 255 -2.29 -20.63 -3.34
CA SER A 255 -1.67 -21.92 -3.64
C SER A 255 -1.71 -22.86 -2.42
N ASP A 256 -1.36 -24.12 -2.63
CA ASP A 256 -1.22 -25.16 -1.61
C ASP A 256 -0.12 -24.89 -0.57
N THR A 257 0.58 -23.75 -0.67
CA THR A 257 1.47 -23.26 0.39
C THR A 257 0.69 -22.94 1.68
N VAL A 258 -0.57 -22.50 1.53
CA VAL A 258 -1.39 -22.03 2.65
C VAL A 258 -1.82 -23.22 3.50
N SER A 259 -1.45 -23.19 4.78
CA SER A 259 -1.82 -24.22 5.75
C SER A 259 -3.33 -24.33 5.89
N PRO A 260 -3.92 -25.53 6.00
CA PRO A 260 -5.36 -25.71 6.13
C PRO A 260 -6.00 -24.93 7.29
N GLN A 261 -5.28 -24.78 8.42
CA GLN A 261 -5.74 -23.99 9.57
C GLN A 261 -5.86 -22.49 9.26
N GLY A 262 -5.11 -22.00 8.26
CA GLY A 262 -5.12 -20.63 7.76
C GLY A 262 -4.47 -19.61 8.68
N TRP A 263 -4.72 -19.64 9.98
CA TRP A 263 -4.35 -18.59 10.91
C TRP A 263 -3.81 -19.16 12.23
N LEU A 264 -3.05 -18.34 12.97
CA LEU A 264 -2.67 -18.59 14.36
C LEU A 264 -3.17 -17.45 15.25
N ASP A 265 -3.27 -17.71 16.55
CA ASP A 265 -3.75 -16.77 17.57
C ASP A 265 -2.61 -16.16 18.42
N TRP A 266 -1.34 -16.37 18.03
CA TRP A 266 -0.16 -15.93 18.78
C TRP A 266 -0.02 -16.65 20.14
N ASP A 267 -0.47 -17.90 20.23
CA ASP A 267 -0.49 -18.67 21.48
C ASP A 267 -1.26 -17.96 22.60
N ASP A 268 -2.23 -17.11 22.21
CA ASP A 268 -3.08 -16.34 23.12
C ASP A 268 -4.56 -16.47 22.69
N PRO A 269 -5.27 -17.47 23.23
CA PRO A 269 -6.69 -17.70 22.92
C PRO A 269 -7.60 -16.51 23.24
N SER A 270 -7.16 -15.56 24.10
CA SER A 270 -7.97 -14.40 24.44
C SER A 270 -8.20 -13.48 23.23
N LYS A 271 -7.24 -13.45 22.29
CA LYS A 271 -7.30 -12.66 21.04
C LYS A 271 -8.33 -13.18 20.06
N GLN A 272 -8.66 -14.48 20.10
CA GLN A 272 -9.65 -15.09 19.19
C GLN A 272 -11.02 -14.39 19.23
N ARG A 273 -11.36 -13.76 20.37
CA ARG A 273 -12.62 -13.02 20.57
C ARG A 273 -12.66 -11.65 19.90
N THR A 274 -11.50 -11.03 19.68
CA THR A 274 -11.37 -9.62 19.30
C THR A 274 -10.77 -9.42 17.91
N VAL A 275 -9.99 -10.38 17.40
CA VAL A 275 -9.43 -10.31 16.05
C VAL A 275 -10.52 -10.36 14.97
N TYR A 276 -10.22 -9.73 13.84
CA TYR A 276 -11.06 -9.74 12.64
C TYR A 276 -10.27 -10.30 11.46
N TYR A 277 -10.22 -11.64 11.36
CA TYR A 277 -9.59 -12.36 10.26
C TYR A 277 -10.65 -12.94 9.34
N GLY A 278 -10.67 -12.47 8.10
CA GLY A 278 -11.73 -12.79 7.15
C GLY A 278 -11.20 -13.16 5.77
N GLU A 279 -11.88 -14.13 5.16
CA GLU A 279 -11.69 -14.54 3.77
C GLU A 279 -13.00 -14.29 3.00
N TYR A 280 -12.94 -13.67 1.83
CA TYR A 280 -14.09 -13.44 0.94
C TYR A 280 -13.79 -13.90 -0.48
N MET A 281 -14.50 -14.92 -0.97
CA MET A 281 -14.33 -15.44 -2.35
C MET A 281 -12.85 -15.73 -2.72
N CYS A 282 -12.04 -16.16 -1.75
CA CYS A 282 -10.70 -16.68 -2.03
C CYS A 282 -10.81 -18.01 -2.78
N TYR A 283 -9.82 -18.32 -3.62
CA TYR A 283 -9.86 -19.49 -4.50
C TYR A 283 -8.48 -20.10 -4.69
N GLY A 284 -8.43 -21.31 -5.25
CA GLY A 284 -7.20 -22.10 -5.39
C GLY A 284 -7.07 -23.17 -4.28
N PRO A 285 -6.07 -24.06 -4.40
CA PRO A 285 -5.94 -25.23 -3.52
C PRO A 285 -5.73 -24.88 -2.03
N GLY A 286 -5.14 -23.72 -1.72
CA GLY A 286 -4.97 -23.26 -0.34
C GLY A 286 -6.19 -22.53 0.26
N ALA A 287 -7.23 -22.29 -0.54
CA ALA A 287 -8.41 -21.55 -0.11
C ALA A 287 -9.51 -22.44 0.52
N ASP A 288 -9.31 -23.76 0.60
CA ASP A 288 -10.26 -24.64 1.29
C ASP A 288 -10.35 -24.26 2.77
N ARG A 289 -11.57 -23.88 3.20
CA ARG A 289 -11.85 -23.44 4.56
C ARG A 289 -12.33 -24.54 5.50
N SER A 290 -12.50 -25.78 5.02
CA SER A 290 -13.03 -26.92 5.79
C SER A 290 -12.27 -27.23 7.09
N LYS A 291 -10.98 -26.84 7.16
CA LYS A 291 -10.09 -27.03 8.31
C LYS A 291 -9.60 -25.73 8.95
N ARG A 292 -10.14 -24.58 8.56
CA ARG A 292 -9.75 -23.30 9.16
C ARG A 292 -10.04 -23.29 10.65
N VAL A 293 -9.24 -22.52 11.39
CA VAL A 293 -9.55 -22.24 12.79
C VAL A 293 -10.96 -21.65 12.92
N GLY A 294 -11.73 -22.14 13.89
CA GLY A 294 -13.16 -21.83 14.02
C GLY A 294 -13.49 -20.37 14.35
N TRP A 295 -12.51 -19.58 14.77
CA TRP A 295 -12.66 -18.15 15.04
C TRP A 295 -12.37 -17.25 13.83
N SER A 296 -11.90 -17.81 12.70
CA SER A 296 -11.77 -17.09 11.44
C SER A 296 -13.12 -16.99 10.71
N ARG A 297 -13.29 -15.97 9.88
CA ARG A 297 -14.58 -15.62 9.27
C ARG A 297 -14.62 -15.93 7.78
N GLU A 298 -15.70 -16.58 7.33
CA GLU A 298 -16.15 -16.43 5.94
C GLU A 298 -16.93 -15.14 5.88
N LEU A 299 -16.48 -14.19 5.08
CA LEU A 299 -17.22 -12.94 4.94
C LEU A 299 -18.31 -13.11 3.88
N SER A 300 -19.47 -12.53 4.15
CA SER A 300 -20.46 -12.23 3.12
C SER A 300 -20.01 -11.03 2.26
N ARG A 301 -20.75 -10.77 1.18
CA ARG A 301 -20.53 -9.57 0.36
C ARG A 301 -20.63 -8.29 1.20
N ASP A 302 -21.65 -8.20 2.05
CA ASP A 302 -21.95 -6.98 2.80
C ASP A 302 -20.93 -6.75 3.91
N GLU A 303 -20.43 -7.81 4.55
CA GLU A 303 -19.33 -7.73 5.52
C GLU A 303 -18.01 -7.33 4.86
N CYS A 304 -17.75 -7.79 3.63
CA CYS A 304 -16.51 -7.51 2.92
C CYS A 304 -16.49 -6.13 2.24
N ALA A 305 -17.64 -5.64 1.78
CA ALA A 305 -17.78 -4.41 0.99
C ALA A 305 -17.07 -3.17 1.56
N PRO A 306 -17.06 -2.91 2.89
CA PRO A 306 -16.36 -1.75 3.46
C PRO A 306 -14.83 -1.81 3.33
N PHE A 307 -14.25 -3.02 3.27
CA PHE A 307 -12.80 -3.22 3.27
C PHE A 307 -12.19 -3.24 1.86
N VAL A 308 -12.91 -3.78 0.88
CA VAL A 308 -12.38 -3.94 -0.48
C VAL A 308 -12.44 -2.68 -1.33
N ASN A 309 -13.18 -1.67 -0.87
CA ASN A 309 -13.22 -0.38 -1.54
C ASN A 309 -12.12 0.54 -0.99
N LYS A 310 -11.58 1.44 -1.84
CA LYS A 310 -10.53 2.39 -1.46
C LYS A 310 -10.99 3.47 -0.47
N THR A 311 -12.25 3.43 -0.01
CA THR A 311 -12.80 4.40 0.96
C THR A 311 -12.23 4.18 2.35
N MET A 312 -11.84 2.96 2.75
CA MET A 312 -11.23 2.73 4.07
C MET A 312 -9.93 3.53 4.27
N ILE A 313 -9.21 3.79 3.18
CA ILE A 313 -8.01 4.64 3.18
C ILE A 313 -8.30 6.07 2.69
N GLY A 314 -9.56 6.43 2.44
CA GLY A 314 -9.94 7.71 1.84
C GLY A 314 -9.31 7.94 0.46
N GLY A 315 -9.03 6.88 -0.30
CA GLY A 315 -8.16 6.92 -1.49
C GLY A 315 -8.58 7.92 -2.56
N ARG A 316 -9.88 8.22 -2.69
CA ARG A 316 -10.39 9.26 -3.61
C ARG A 316 -9.80 10.64 -3.36
N SER A 317 -9.40 10.97 -2.13
CA SER A 317 -8.93 12.31 -1.77
C SER A 317 -7.43 12.52 -2.00
N TRP A 318 -6.65 11.46 -2.22
CA TRP A 318 -5.19 11.56 -2.20
C TRP A 318 -4.44 10.66 -3.19
N LEU A 319 -5.06 9.57 -3.67
CA LEU A 319 -4.44 8.79 -4.74
C LEU A 319 -4.37 9.67 -5.99
N ARG A 320 -3.13 10.00 -6.36
CA ARG A 320 -2.81 10.90 -7.46
C ARG A 320 -2.36 10.15 -8.69
N SER A 321 -2.70 10.69 -9.86
CA SER A 321 -2.19 10.21 -11.14
C SER A 321 -0.70 10.53 -11.29
N THR A 322 -0.07 9.83 -12.23
CA THR A 322 1.32 10.11 -12.62
C THR A 322 1.40 11.50 -13.23
N PRO A 323 2.33 12.38 -12.80
CA PRO A 323 2.61 13.62 -13.52
C PRO A 323 3.04 13.31 -14.96
N ILE A 324 2.47 14.05 -15.91
CA ILE A 324 2.82 13.95 -17.35
C ILE A 324 3.62 15.17 -17.84
N HIS A 325 3.73 16.20 -17.01
CA HIS A 325 4.49 17.42 -17.25
C HIS A 325 5.51 17.63 -16.15
N PHE A 326 6.72 18.03 -16.56
CA PHE A 326 7.86 18.17 -15.65
C PHE A 326 8.56 19.51 -15.87
N LYS A 327 8.92 20.15 -14.76
CA LYS A 327 9.81 21.32 -14.72
C LYS A 327 11.14 20.93 -14.06
N LYS A 328 12.23 21.61 -14.42
CA LYS A 328 13.52 21.42 -13.73
C LYS A 328 13.51 22.13 -12.38
N GLN A 329 14.23 21.57 -11.41
CA GLN A 329 14.50 22.29 -10.16
C GLN A 329 15.33 23.53 -10.47
N LEU A 330 14.86 24.71 -10.06
CA LEU A 330 15.65 25.93 -10.17
C LEU A 330 16.85 25.82 -9.22
N PRO A 331 18.04 26.32 -9.59
CA PRO A 331 19.16 26.41 -8.67
C PRO A 331 18.70 27.17 -7.42
N HIS A 332 18.98 26.64 -6.23
CA HIS A 332 18.80 27.43 -5.01
C HIS A 332 19.57 28.75 -5.19
N PRO A 333 18.98 29.92 -4.90
CA PRO A 333 19.75 31.15 -4.89
C PRO A 333 20.90 30.94 -3.91
N ILE A 334 22.11 30.96 -4.44
CA ILE A 334 23.33 30.98 -3.63
C ILE A 334 23.13 32.18 -2.72
N GLY A 335 22.94 31.92 -1.42
CA GLY A 335 22.93 32.98 -0.42
C GLY A 335 24.17 33.80 -0.66
N LEU A 336 23.99 35.03 -1.11
CA LEU A 336 25.06 36.00 -1.23
C LEU A 336 25.65 36.09 0.18
N GLY A 337 26.75 35.36 0.39
CA GLY A 337 27.57 35.53 1.56
C GLY A 337 27.89 37.00 1.62
N VAL A 338 27.31 37.68 2.59
CA VAL A 338 27.69 39.03 2.96
C VAL A 338 29.16 38.93 3.30
N LYS A 339 30.03 39.25 2.34
CA LYS A 339 31.40 39.63 2.63
C LYS A 339 31.25 40.84 3.54
N GLN A 340 31.42 40.63 4.84
CA GLN A 340 31.80 41.71 5.72
C GLN A 340 33.14 42.21 5.19
N ASN A 341 33.08 43.27 4.38
CA ASN A 341 34.22 44.10 4.11
C ASN A 341 34.67 44.63 5.46
N GLY A 342 35.84 44.19 5.90
CA GLY A 342 36.54 44.85 6.98
C GLY A 342 36.78 46.31 6.61
N GLN A 343 36.77 47.17 7.62
CA GLN A 343 37.59 48.38 7.68
C GLN A 343 37.87 48.72 9.16
N TYR A 344 39.17 48.94 9.39
CA TYR A 344 39.91 49.47 10.55
C TYR A 344 40.18 48.54 11.73
#